data_AF-A0A2S8GNS3-F1
#
_entry.id   AF-A0A2S8GNS3-F1
#
_cell.length_a   1.000
_cell.length_b   1.000
_cell.length_c   1.000
_cell.angle_alpha   90.00
_cell.angle_beta   90.00
_cell.angle_gamma   90.00
#
_symmetry.space_group_name_H-M   'P 1'
#
loop_
_entity.id
_entity.type
_entity.pdbx_description
1 polymer ?
#
loop_
_entity_poly.entity_id
_entity_poly.type
_entity_poly.pdbx_seq_one_letter_code
_entity_poly.pdbx_strand_id
1 'polypeptide(L)'
;MVDAYLQEAHAGNATRLSTQDFRGTVSLRFPDGSFALFRHAFYLVSEELSEIALFTEHCGYHVFPRYDTQVEMLETTSLEDFRVG
;
A
#
# COMPACT_ATOMS: atom_id res chain seq x y z
N MET A 1 -11.98 -8.07 2.75
CA MET A 1 -10.67 -7.38 2.87
C MET A 1 -10.77 -5.93 2.42
N VAL A 2 -11.10 -5.65 1.15
CA VAL A 2 -11.29 -4.26 0.67
C VAL A 2 -12.43 -3.55 1.40
N ASP A 3 -13.54 -4.23 1.70
CA ASP A 3 -14.64 -3.61 2.46
C ASP A 3 -14.20 -3.16 3.86
N ALA A 4 -13.36 -3.97 4.53
CA ALA A 4 -12.81 -3.62 5.84
C ALA A 4 -11.89 -2.38 5.75
N TYR A 5 -11.04 -2.33 4.71
CA TYR A 5 -10.25 -1.13 4.42
C TYR A 5 -11.15 0.10 4.18
N LEU A 6 -12.21 -0.03 3.38
CA LEU A 6 -13.13 1.10 3.12
C LEU A 6 -13.84 1.57 4.40
N GLN A 7 -14.21 0.65 5.29
CA GLN A 7 -14.80 0.98 6.58
C GLN A 7 -13.82 1.76 7.47
N GLU A 8 -12.56 1.32 7.52
CA GLU A 8 -11.52 1.95 8.33
C GLU A 8 -11.08 3.31 7.75
N ALA A 9 -10.71 3.34 6.47
CA ALA A 9 -10.16 4.52 5.81
C ALA A 9 -11.18 5.65 5.64
N HIS A 10 -12.47 5.33 5.52
CA HIS A 10 -13.54 6.30 5.24
C HIS A 10 -14.61 6.37 6.32
N ALA A 11 -14.32 5.92 7.55
CA ALA A 11 -15.24 5.92 8.69
C ALA A 11 -16.63 5.33 8.35
N GLY A 12 -16.66 4.29 7.53
CA GLY A 12 -17.86 3.56 7.13
C GLY A 12 -18.77 4.23 6.09
N ASN A 13 -18.42 5.42 5.59
CA ASN A 13 -19.25 6.14 4.62
C ASN A 13 -18.95 5.79 3.15
N ALA A 14 -17.87 5.07 2.85
CA ALA A 14 -17.49 4.73 1.49
C ALA A 14 -17.86 3.28 1.13
N THR A 15 -18.43 3.11 -0.07
CA THR A 15 -18.71 1.81 -0.69
C THR A 15 -17.80 1.51 -1.88
N ARG A 16 -16.89 2.44 -2.22
CA ARG A 16 -15.98 2.37 -3.37
C ARG A 16 -14.67 3.07 -3.05
N LEU A 17 -13.60 2.63 -3.69
CA LEU A 17 -12.32 3.33 -3.69
C LEU A 17 -12.42 4.65 -4.46
N SER A 18 -11.66 5.63 -4.03
CA SER A 18 -11.50 6.94 -4.65
C SER A 18 -10.05 7.16 -5.07
N THR A 19 -9.78 8.17 -5.90
CA THR A 19 -8.40 8.56 -6.25
C THR A 19 -7.57 8.99 -5.04
N GLN A 20 -8.22 9.39 -3.94
CA GLN A 20 -7.52 9.82 -2.72
C GLN A 20 -6.89 8.65 -1.95
N ASP A 21 -7.40 7.44 -2.13
CA ASP A 21 -6.85 6.22 -1.53
C ASP A 21 -5.46 5.87 -2.09
N PHE A 22 -5.14 6.38 -3.28
CA PHE A 22 -3.93 6.07 -4.02
C PHE A 22 -2.89 7.18 -3.91
N ARG A 23 -2.73 7.79 -2.73
CA ARG A 23 -1.72 8.84 -2.52
C ARG A 23 -0.37 8.32 -2.02
N GLY A 24 -0.32 7.07 -1.59
CA GLY A 24 0.89 6.45 -1.05
C GLY A 24 1.90 5.99 -2.09
N THR A 25 3.09 5.66 -1.61
CA THR A 25 4.07 4.87 -2.36
C THR A 25 4.31 3.57 -1.61
N VAL A 26 4.20 2.43 -2.28
CA VAL A 26 4.44 1.10 -1.71
C VAL A 26 5.80 0.59 -2.19
N SER A 27 6.63 0.15 -1.25
CA SER A 27 7.89 -0.53 -1.50
C SER A 27 7.71 -2.03 -1.22
N LEU A 28 8.10 -2.86 -2.18
CA LEU A 28 8.20 -4.32 -2.02
C LEU A 28 9.66 -4.73 -2.12
N ARG A 29 10.11 -5.58 -1.19
CA ARG A 29 11.40 -6.26 -1.24
C ARG A 29 11.19 -7.75 -1.22
N PHE A 30 11.73 -8.42 -2.23
CA PHE A 30 11.61 -9.86 -2.41
C PHE A 30 12.80 -10.60 -1.76
N PRO A 31 12.67 -11.93 -1.55
CA PRO A 31 13.66 -12.70 -0.80
C PRO A 31 15.01 -12.81 -1.52
N ASP A 32 15.02 -12.68 -2.85
CA ASP A 32 16.22 -12.64 -3.68
C ASP A 32 16.93 -11.27 -3.65
N GLY A 33 16.42 -10.31 -2.87
CA GLY A 33 16.93 -8.96 -2.74
C GLY A 33 16.45 -8.00 -3.83
N SER A 34 15.71 -8.47 -4.83
CA SER A 34 15.06 -7.60 -5.80
C SER A 34 13.97 -6.76 -5.13
N PHE A 35 13.61 -5.64 -5.77
CA PHE A 35 12.62 -4.71 -5.21
C PHE A 35 11.74 -4.12 -6.30
N ALA A 36 10.54 -3.70 -5.90
CA ALA A 36 9.60 -2.97 -6.74
C ALA A 36 9.02 -1.77 -5.97
N LEU A 37 8.84 -0.66 -6.67
CA LEU A 37 8.29 0.56 -6.10
C LEU A 37 7.04 0.96 -6.89
N PHE A 38 5.93 1.14 -6.19
CA PHE A 38 4.65 1.53 -6.76
C PHE A 38 4.25 2.89 -6.21
N ARG A 39 4.24 3.90 -7.08
CA ARG A 39 3.65 5.20 -6.75
C ARG A 39 2.13 5.15 -6.96
N HIS A 40 1.43 6.00 -6.23
CA HIS A 40 -0.02 6.07 -6.26
C HIS A 40 -0.68 4.73 -5.95
N ALA A 41 -0.27 4.16 -4.81
CA ALA A 41 -0.62 2.81 -4.43
C ALA A 41 -0.83 2.67 -2.91
N PHE A 42 -1.57 1.63 -2.55
CA PHE A 42 -1.67 1.11 -1.19
C PHE A 42 -1.67 -0.43 -1.25
N TYR A 43 -1.52 -1.09 -0.11
CA TYR A 43 -1.56 -2.55 -0.03
C TYR A 43 -2.44 -3.02 1.11
N LEU A 44 -2.95 -4.24 0.98
CA LEU A 44 -3.63 -4.99 2.03
C LEU A 44 -2.91 -6.33 2.20
N VAL A 45 -2.85 -6.81 3.45
CA VAL A 45 -2.23 -8.10 3.78
C VAL A 45 -3.31 -9.08 4.21
N SER A 46 -3.24 -10.28 3.64
CA SER A 46 -4.01 -11.44 4.05
C SER A 46 -3.10 -12.42 4.79
N GLU A 47 -3.20 -12.48 6.11
CA GLU A 47 -2.51 -13.53 6.85
C GLU A 47 -3.13 -14.91 6.56
N GLU A 48 -4.46 -14.98 6.40
CA GLU A 48 -5.18 -16.22 6.06
C GLU A 48 -4.74 -16.81 4.71
N LEU A 49 -4.58 -15.95 3.70
CA LEU A 49 -4.17 -16.39 2.36
C LEU A 49 -2.65 -16.36 2.16
N SER A 50 -1.89 -15.81 3.12
CA SER A 50 -0.46 -15.53 2.97
C SER A 50 -0.17 -14.71 1.70
N GLU A 51 -0.93 -13.63 1.49
CA GLU A 51 -0.89 -12.80 0.29
C GLU A 51 -0.81 -11.30 0.62
N ILE A 52 -0.19 -10.54 -0.27
CA ILE A 52 -0.18 -9.08 -0.31
C ILE A 52 -0.93 -8.64 -1.57
N ALA A 53 -2.05 -7.96 -1.41
CA ALA A 53 -2.78 -7.34 -2.50
C ALA A 53 -2.37 -5.86 -2.62
N LEU A 54 -1.69 -5.50 -3.69
CA LEU A 54 -1.24 -4.14 -3.99
C LEU A 54 -2.18 -3.50 -5.00
N PHE A 55 -2.79 -2.38 -4.65
CA PHE A 55 -3.74 -1.64 -5.47
C PHE A 55 -3.10 -0.37 -6.03
N THR A 56 -3.38 -0.07 -7.30
CA THR A 56 -2.89 1.11 -8.02
C THR A 56 -4.07 1.89 -8.62
N GLU A 57 -3.93 3.20 -8.76
CA GLU A 57 -5.04 4.10 -9.16
C GLU A 57 -5.69 3.73 -10.51
N HIS A 58 -4.91 3.16 -11.43
CA HIS A 58 -5.36 2.90 -12.81
C HIS A 58 -5.08 1.49 -13.33
N CYS A 59 -4.14 0.76 -12.73
CA CYS A 59 -3.76 -0.56 -13.23
C CYS A 59 -4.46 -1.70 -12.48
N GLY A 60 -5.41 -1.39 -11.61
CA GLY A 60 -6.11 -2.38 -10.79
C GLY A 60 -5.22 -2.84 -9.64
N TYR A 61 -5.06 -4.15 -9.48
CA TYR A 61 -4.28 -4.73 -8.39
C TYR A 61 -3.38 -5.88 -8.81
N HIS A 62 -2.32 -6.07 -8.04
CA HIS A 62 -1.38 -7.18 -8.14
C HIS A 62 -1.40 -7.98 -6.84
N VAL A 63 -1.26 -9.29 -6.93
CA VAL A 63 -1.17 -10.17 -5.76
C VAL A 63 0.21 -10.77 -5.70
N PHE A 64 0.87 -10.63 -4.55
CA PHE A 64 2.19 -11.17 -4.27
C PHE A 64 2.11 -12.15 -3.10
N PRO A 65 2.89 -13.25 -3.10
CA PRO A 65 3.01 -14.11 -1.93
C PRO A 65 3.65 -13.35 -0.75
N ARG A 66 3.10 -13.50 0.45
CA ARG A 66 3.55 -12.79 1.66
C ARG A 66 4.84 -13.34 2.27
N TYR A 67 5.13 -14.63 2.08
CA TYR A 67 6.22 -15.41 2.71
C TYR A 67 7.38 -14.57 3.26
N ASP A 68 8.45 -14.40 2.47
CA ASP A 68 9.61 -13.58 2.81
C ASP A 68 9.56 -12.20 2.10
N THR A 69 8.41 -11.86 1.50
CA THR A 69 8.20 -10.56 0.86
C THR A 69 7.93 -9.50 1.93
N GLN A 70 8.76 -8.48 1.95
CA GLN A 70 8.58 -7.31 2.82
C GLN A 70 7.80 -6.25 2.05
N VAL A 71 6.84 -5.60 2.73
CA VAL A 71 6.02 -4.53 2.18
C VAL A 71 5.93 -3.38 3.18
N GLU A 72 6.06 -2.16 2.69
CA GLU A 72 5.96 -0.94 3.49
C GLU A 72 5.33 0.22 2.70
N MET A 73 4.60 1.09 3.40
CA MET A 73 4.22 2.41 2.89
C MET A 73 5.38 3.37 3.12
N LEU A 74 5.86 4.03 2.06
CA LEU A 74 6.85 5.09 2.19
C LEU A 74 6.15 6.43 2.42
N GLU A 75 6.47 7.08 3.53
CA GLU A 75 6.07 8.45 3.78
C GLU A 75 6.93 9.40 2.94
N THR A 76 6.30 10.34 2.24
CA THR A 76 7.04 11.43 1.59
C THR A 76 7.38 12.45 2.67
N THR A 77 8.53 12.30 3.31
CA THR A 77 9.06 13.36 4.18
C THR A 77 9.51 14.52 3.29
N SER A 78 8.96 15.71 3.51
CA SER A 78 9.43 16.91 2.82
C SER A 78 10.76 17.33 3.45
N LEU A 79 11.73 17.77 2.65
CA LEU A 79 13.02 18.25 3.16
C LEU A 79 12.90 19.44 4.14
N GLU A 80 11.71 20.06 4.20
CA GLU A 80 11.37 21.14 5.13
C GLU A 80 11.23 20.69 6.59
N ASP A 81 10.97 19.39 6.83
CA ASP A 81 10.86 18.81 8.18
C ASP A 81 12.22 18.61 8.87
N PHE A 82 13.33 18.78 8.13
CA PHE A 82 14.70 18.60 8.62
C PHE A 82 15.38 19.89 9.12
N ARG A 83 14.63 20.97 9.33
CA ARG A 83 15.15 22.19 9.98
C ARG A 83 15.32 21.97 11.48
N VAL A 84 16.41 21.32 11.86
CA VAL A 84 16.98 21.37 13.21
C VAL A 84 17.41 22.82 13.49
N GLY A 85 16.78 23.42 14.48
CA GLY A 85 17.19 24.70 15.07
C GLY A 85 18.46 24.58 15.91
#